data_AF-A0A6J6ZW77-F1
#
_entry.id   AF-A0A6J6ZW77-F1
#
_cell.length_a   1.000
_cell.length_b   1.000
_cell.length_c   1.000
_cell.angle_alpha   90.00
_cell.angle_beta   90.00
_cell.angle_gamma   90.00
#
_symmetry.space_group_name_H-M   'P 1'
#
loop_
_entity.id
_entity.type
_entity.pdbx_description
1 polymer ?
#
loop_
_entity_poly.entity_id
_entity_poly.type
_entity_poly.pdbx_seq_one_letter_code
_entity_poly.pdbx_strand_id
1 'polypeptide(L)'
;MGPKALARAAKWADGISGFSIDANAEGMAVAAAAAKQAWLTEGRSDAPHIVSGCFYSLGVEDSQATLGGFTYDYLEIFGREFAQAMSDDAPVWNPDRLLLALDDAESAGVDEFILVPGTVDPRCLEATIELVANR
;
A
#
# COMPACT_ATOMS: atom_id res chain seq x y z
N MET A 1 -3.22 -6.11 -9.46
CA MET A 1 -4.08 -5.90 -10.66
C MET A 1 -3.95 -7.09 -11.61
N GLY A 2 -5.03 -7.50 -12.28
CA GLY A 2 -4.97 -8.63 -13.22
C GLY A 2 -4.38 -8.27 -14.61
N PRO A 3 -3.88 -9.25 -15.40
CA PRO A 3 -3.20 -9.01 -16.68
C PRO A 3 -4.01 -8.20 -17.70
N LYS A 4 -5.32 -8.47 -17.81
CA LYS A 4 -6.22 -7.72 -18.70
C LYS A 4 -6.34 -6.24 -18.32
N ALA A 5 -6.28 -5.91 -17.03
CA ALA A 5 -6.32 -4.53 -16.58
C ALA A 5 -5.00 -3.81 -16.88
N LEU A 6 -3.87 -4.47 -16.62
CA LEU A 6 -2.54 -3.94 -16.92
C LEU A 6 -2.35 -3.67 -18.42
N ALA A 7 -2.74 -4.60 -19.29
CA ALA A 7 -2.66 -4.39 -20.74
C ALA A 7 -3.48 -3.18 -21.22
N ARG A 8 -4.67 -2.94 -20.62
CA ARG A 8 -5.46 -1.75 -20.94
C ARG A 8 -4.83 -0.46 -20.41
N ALA A 9 -4.24 -0.51 -19.21
CA ALA A 9 -3.54 0.62 -18.62
C ALA A 9 -2.33 1.01 -19.47
N ALA A 10 -1.50 0.05 -19.88
CA ALA A 10 -0.31 0.28 -20.68
C ALA A 10 -0.57 1.05 -21.98
N LYS A 11 -1.78 0.92 -22.54
CA LYS A 11 -2.18 1.59 -23.77
C LYS A 11 -2.52 3.07 -23.58
N TRP A 12 -3.05 3.46 -22.42
CA TRP A 12 -3.74 4.75 -22.26
C TRP A 12 -3.35 5.55 -21.01
N ALA A 13 -2.80 4.91 -19.99
CA ALA A 13 -2.43 5.54 -18.74
C ALA A 13 -0.94 5.90 -18.74
N ASP A 14 -0.56 6.79 -17.83
CA ASP A 14 0.85 7.10 -17.52
C ASP A 14 1.38 6.21 -16.39
N GLY A 15 0.52 5.41 -15.76
CA GLY A 15 0.88 4.62 -14.59
C GLY A 15 -0.24 3.74 -14.06
N ILE A 16 0.00 3.14 -12.90
CA ILE A 16 -0.98 2.35 -12.15
C ILE A 16 -1.04 2.80 -10.69
N SER A 17 -2.19 2.62 -10.05
CA SER A 17 -2.35 2.75 -8.61
C SER A 17 -2.84 1.42 -8.04
N GLY A 18 -2.01 0.84 -7.17
CA GLY A 18 -2.25 -0.39 -6.43
C GLY A 18 -2.41 -0.14 -4.94
N PHE A 19 -2.57 -1.22 -4.18
CA PHE A 19 -2.68 -1.18 -2.72
C PHE A 19 -2.18 -2.50 -2.14
N SER A 20 -1.42 -2.45 -1.05
CA SER A 20 -0.82 -3.60 -0.34
C SER A 20 -1.22 -3.53 1.13
N ILE A 21 -2.30 -4.25 1.47
CA ILE A 21 -2.85 -4.29 2.84
C ILE A 21 -1.84 -4.89 3.83
N ASP A 22 -1.12 -5.92 3.38
CA ASP A 22 -0.08 -6.63 4.11
C ASP A 22 1.29 -5.94 4.11
N ALA A 23 1.43 -4.82 3.36
CA ALA A 23 2.70 -4.13 3.13
C ALA A 23 3.85 -5.10 2.78
N ASN A 24 3.58 -6.12 1.97
CA ASN A 24 4.53 -7.18 1.65
C ASN A 24 5.47 -6.76 0.50
N ALA A 25 6.79 -6.80 0.77
CA ALA A 25 7.82 -6.42 -0.19
C ALA A 25 7.77 -7.22 -1.50
N GLU A 26 7.64 -8.54 -1.42
CA GLU A 26 7.58 -9.43 -2.59
C GLU A 26 6.34 -9.13 -3.43
N GLY A 27 5.18 -8.97 -2.78
CA GLY A 27 3.93 -8.61 -3.44
C GLY A 27 4.02 -7.29 -4.21
N MET A 28 4.63 -6.26 -3.60
CA MET A 28 4.87 -4.98 -4.26
C MET A 28 5.85 -5.11 -5.43
N ALA A 29 6.95 -5.84 -5.27
CA ALA A 29 7.92 -6.07 -6.34
C ALA A 29 7.31 -6.80 -7.53
N VAL A 30 6.51 -7.85 -7.27
CA VAL A 30 5.78 -8.58 -8.31
C VAL A 30 4.79 -7.68 -9.04
N ALA A 31 4.03 -6.85 -8.31
CA ALA A 31 3.08 -5.91 -8.91
C ALA A 31 3.79 -4.86 -9.79
N ALA A 32 4.89 -4.29 -9.31
CA ALA A 32 5.68 -3.31 -10.04
C ALA A 32 6.31 -3.90 -11.31
N ALA A 33 6.88 -5.11 -11.21
CA ALA A 33 7.44 -5.82 -12.36
C ALA A 33 6.36 -6.13 -13.41
N ALA A 34 5.17 -6.57 -12.98
CA ALA A 34 4.05 -6.83 -13.90
C ALA A 34 3.59 -5.57 -14.64
N ALA A 35 3.58 -4.41 -13.98
CA ALA A 35 3.25 -3.13 -14.61
C ALA A 35 4.30 -2.71 -15.65
N LYS A 36 5.59 -2.75 -15.26
CA LYS A 36 6.72 -2.46 -16.17
C LYS A 36 6.69 -3.37 -17.40
N GLN A 37 6.43 -4.66 -17.20
CA GLN A 37 6.31 -5.62 -18.30
C GLN A 37 5.14 -5.30 -19.23
N ALA A 38 3.99 -4.87 -18.70
CA ALA A 38 2.85 -4.50 -19.53
C ALA A 38 3.16 -3.28 -20.43
N TRP A 39 3.88 -2.28 -19.91
CA TRP A 39 4.34 -1.13 -20.69
C TRP A 39 5.31 -1.54 -21.81
N LEU A 40 6.29 -2.38 -21.47
CA LEU A 40 7.23 -2.92 -22.46
C LEU A 40 6.51 -3.72 -23.55
N THR A 41 5.51 -4.54 -23.19
CA THR A 41 4.74 -5.34 -24.14
C THR A 41 3.87 -4.47 -25.06
N GLU A 42 3.32 -3.36 -24.57
CA GLU A 42 2.61 -2.38 -25.42
C GLU A 42 3.56 -1.54 -26.29
N GLY A 43 4.88 -1.61 -26.05
CA GLY A 43 5.89 -0.88 -26.81
C GLY A 43 6.06 0.58 -26.38
N ARG A 44 5.68 0.92 -25.14
CA ARG A 44 5.91 2.24 -24.55
C ARG A 44 7.40 2.52 -24.40
N SER A 45 7.84 3.75 -24.69
CA SER A 45 9.24 4.18 -24.51
C SER A 45 9.52 4.75 -23.13
N ASP A 46 8.48 5.11 -22.38
CA ASP A 46 8.50 5.56 -21.00
C ASP A 46 8.15 4.43 -20.02
N ALA A 47 8.52 4.60 -18.75
CA ALA A 47 8.13 3.69 -17.68
C ALA A 47 6.78 4.11 -17.08
N PRO A 48 5.95 3.16 -16.61
CA PRO A 48 4.75 3.52 -15.86
C PRO A 48 5.14 4.18 -14.54
N HIS A 49 4.39 5.20 -14.14
CA HIS A 49 4.40 5.69 -12.77
C HIS A 49 3.64 4.70 -11.86
N ILE A 50 4.30 4.17 -10.84
CA ILE A 50 3.78 3.11 -9.98
C ILE A 50 3.43 3.69 -8.62
N VAL A 51 2.13 3.73 -8.31
CA VAL A 51 1.62 4.12 -7.01
C VAL A 51 1.20 2.87 -6.24
N SER A 52 1.57 2.79 -4.96
CA SER A 52 1.08 1.79 -4.01
C SER A 52 0.63 2.47 -2.71
N GLY A 53 0.26 1.70 -1.71
CA GLY A 53 -0.12 2.22 -0.41
C GLY A 53 -0.55 1.12 0.54
N CYS A 54 -0.77 1.48 1.81
CA CYS A 54 -1.26 0.57 2.84
C CYS A 54 -2.14 1.31 3.85
N PHE A 55 -2.87 0.52 4.65
CA PHE A 55 -3.47 1.02 5.88
C PHE A 55 -2.41 1.07 6.97
N TYR A 56 -2.48 2.09 7.82
CA TYR A 56 -1.56 2.23 8.94
C TYR A 56 -2.23 2.92 10.13
N SER A 57 -1.65 2.80 11.31
CA SER A 57 -2.04 3.58 12.50
C SER A 57 -0.82 3.82 13.37
N LEU A 58 -0.59 5.05 13.81
CA LEU A 58 0.53 5.43 14.68
C LEU A 58 0.08 6.40 15.75
N GLY A 59 0.82 6.50 16.86
CA GLY A 59 0.68 7.58 17.84
C GLY A 59 -0.67 7.62 18.60
N VAL A 60 -1.57 6.66 18.36
CA VAL A 60 -2.87 6.54 19.03
C VAL A 60 -2.84 5.44 20.08
N GLU A 61 -3.82 5.50 21.00
CA GLU A 61 -4.04 4.46 21.98
C GLU A 61 -4.36 3.14 21.26
N ASP A 62 -3.58 2.09 21.56
CA ASP A 62 -3.66 0.78 20.92
C ASP A 62 -3.72 0.87 19.37
N SER A 63 -2.61 1.32 18.78
CA SER A 63 -2.48 1.49 17.33
C SER A 63 -2.74 0.17 16.56
N GLN A 64 -2.43 -0.98 17.17
CA GLN A 64 -2.69 -2.29 16.56
C GLN A 64 -4.19 -2.59 16.50
N ALA A 65 -4.92 -2.47 17.62
CA ALA A 65 -6.36 -2.68 17.63
C ALA A 65 -7.09 -1.67 16.74
N THR A 66 -6.63 -0.42 16.71
CA THR A 66 -7.17 0.63 15.84
C THR A 66 -7.04 0.25 14.36
N LEU A 67 -5.85 -0.17 13.93
CA LEU A 67 -5.61 -0.61 12.56
C LEU A 67 -6.43 -1.85 12.19
N GLY A 68 -6.47 -2.84 13.08
CA GLY A 68 -7.25 -4.06 12.89
C GLY A 68 -8.73 -3.76 12.71
N GLY A 69 -9.33 -3.00 13.63
CA GLY A 69 -10.75 -2.61 13.55
C GLY A 69 -11.11 -1.88 12.26
N PHE A 70 -10.30 -0.90 11.86
CA PHE A 70 -10.49 -0.21 10.59
C PHE A 70 -10.38 -1.15 9.38
N THR A 71 -9.37 -2.03 9.38
CA THR A 71 -9.14 -2.98 8.27
C THR A 71 -10.30 -3.96 8.15
N TYR A 72 -10.83 -4.44 9.28
CA TYR A 72 -12.02 -5.29 9.32
C TYR A 72 -13.22 -4.58 8.71
N ASP A 73 -13.58 -3.40 9.23
CA ASP A 73 -14.77 -2.66 8.81
C ASP A 73 -14.70 -2.29 7.32
N TYR A 74 -13.51 -1.90 6.83
CA TYR A 74 -13.30 -1.58 5.41
C TYR A 74 -13.48 -2.80 4.50
N LEU A 75 -13.07 -3.98 4.94
CA LEU A 75 -13.07 -5.20 4.13
C LEU A 75 -14.27 -6.12 4.38
N GLU A 76 -15.14 -5.83 5.36
CA GLU A 76 -16.32 -6.66 5.68
C GLU A 76 -17.22 -6.86 4.45
N ILE A 77 -17.25 -5.89 3.53
CA ILE A 77 -17.98 -5.99 2.26
C ILE A 77 -17.57 -7.19 1.39
N PHE A 78 -16.37 -7.74 1.59
CA PHE A 78 -15.85 -8.92 0.90
C PHE A 78 -16.11 -10.23 1.68
N GLY A 79 -16.72 -10.14 2.87
CA GLY A 79 -17.03 -11.26 3.74
C GLY A 79 -16.24 -11.23 5.05
N ARG A 80 -16.90 -11.64 6.14
CA ARG A 80 -16.36 -11.56 7.51
C ARG A 80 -15.09 -12.36 7.73
N GLU A 81 -14.99 -13.55 7.12
CA GLU A 81 -13.81 -14.41 7.24
C GLU A 81 -12.58 -13.77 6.59
N PHE A 82 -12.76 -13.20 5.40
CA PHE A 82 -11.71 -12.49 4.68
C PHE A 82 -11.29 -11.21 5.42
N ALA A 83 -12.27 -10.43 5.89
CA ALA A 83 -12.03 -9.23 6.67
C ALA A 83 -11.25 -9.52 7.95
N GLN A 84 -11.60 -10.60 8.67
CA GLN A 84 -10.86 -11.03 9.85
C GLN A 84 -9.42 -11.39 9.52
N ALA A 85 -9.19 -12.21 8.50
CA ALA A 85 -7.84 -12.62 8.09
C ALA A 85 -6.96 -11.40 7.75
N MET A 86 -7.50 -10.44 7.00
CA MET A 86 -6.77 -9.22 6.63
C MET A 86 -6.56 -8.27 7.80
N SER A 87 -7.52 -8.18 8.72
CA SER A 87 -7.38 -7.41 9.97
C SER A 87 -6.26 -7.95 10.84
N ASP A 88 -6.18 -9.28 11.00
CA ASP A 88 -5.16 -9.93 11.83
C ASP A 88 -3.75 -9.75 11.25
N ASP A 89 -3.64 -9.66 9.92
CA ASP A 89 -2.39 -9.52 9.19
C ASP A 89 -1.96 -8.06 8.94
N ALA A 90 -2.78 -7.06 9.30
CA ALA A 90 -2.49 -5.65 9.05
C ALA A 90 -1.27 -5.18 9.90
N PRO A 91 -0.10 -4.93 9.30
CA PRO A 91 1.13 -4.92 10.10
C PRO A 91 1.61 -3.51 10.48
N VAL A 92 1.14 -2.47 9.81
CA VAL A 92 1.72 -1.11 9.86
C VAL A 92 1.15 -0.28 11.01
N TRP A 93 1.25 -0.82 12.23
CA TRP A 93 0.76 -0.18 13.46
C TRP A 93 1.88 0.37 14.37
N ASN A 94 3.14 0.31 13.92
CA ASN A 94 4.29 0.87 14.64
C ASN A 94 5.32 1.53 13.68
N PRO A 95 6.17 2.43 14.19
CA PRO A 95 7.10 3.21 13.35
C PRO A 95 8.08 2.36 12.53
N ASP A 96 8.69 1.34 13.15
CA ASP A 96 9.66 0.47 12.49
C ASP A 96 9.06 -0.23 11.28
N ARG A 97 7.82 -0.71 11.42
CA ARG A 97 7.12 -1.38 10.32
C ARG A 97 6.73 -0.41 9.21
N LEU A 98 6.38 0.84 9.53
CA LEU A 98 6.13 1.86 8.51
C LEU A 98 7.40 2.20 7.73
N LEU A 99 8.53 2.43 8.41
CA LEU A 99 9.82 2.69 7.74
C LEU A 99 10.22 1.53 6.83
N LEU A 100 10.12 0.30 7.31
CA LEU A 100 10.41 -0.89 6.50
C LEU A 100 9.49 -0.98 5.26
N ALA A 101 8.19 -0.70 5.40
CA ALA A 101 7.27 -0.72 4.27
C ALA A 101 7.62 0.34 3.19
N LEU A 102 8.10 1.52 3.60
CA LEU A 102 8.56 2.56 2.69
C LEU A 102 9.86 2.15 1.98
N ASP A 103 10.83 1.59 2.71
CA ASP A 103 12.08 1.07 2.15
C ASP A 103 11.83 -0.08 1.15
N ASP A 104 10.91 -0.97 1.49
CA ASP A 104 10.50 -2.10 0.65
C ASP A 104 9.81 -1.62 -0.63
N ALA A 105 8.93 -0.61 -0.53
CA ALA A 105 8.25 -0.02 -1.67
C ALA A 105 9.22 0.69 -2.62
N GLU A 106 10.15 1.48 -2.06
CA GLU A 106 11.21 2.13 -2.83
C GLU A 106 12.09 1.10 -3.55
N SER A 107 12.48 0.03 -2.85
CA SER A 107 13.26 -1.08 -3.41
C SER A 107 12.52 -1.85 -4.52
N ALA A 108 11.19 -1.98 -4.40
CA ALA A 108 10.33 -2.55 -5.43
C ALA A 108 10.18 -1.64 -6.68
N GLY A 109 10.64 -0.38 -6.58
CA GLY A 109 10.49 0.63 -7.61
C GLY A 109 9.06 1.15 -7.72
N VAL A 110 8.41 1.34 -6.57
CA VAL A 110 7.20 2.16 -6.42
C VAL A 110 7.63 3.63 -6.37
N ASP A 111 6.99 4.47 -7.19
CA ASP A 111 7.30 5.89 -7.31
C ASP A 111 6.57 6.77 -6.29
N GLU A 112 5.36 6.36 -5.87
CA GLU A 112 4.55 7.06 -4.86
C GLU A 112 3.89 6.06 -3.91
N PHE A 113 3.92 6.36 -2.60
CA PHE A 113 3.35 5.50 -1.57
C PHE A 113 2.32 6.25 -0.73
N ILE A 114 1.04 5.88 -0.89
CA ILE A 114 -0.09 6.52 -0.20
C ILE A 114 -0.31 5.85 1.16
N LEU A 115 -0.14 6.63 2.22
CA LEU A 115 -0.45 6.21 3.59
C LEU A 115 -1.89 6.54 3.95
N VAL A 116 -2.70 5.50 4.21
CA VAL A 116 -4.11 5.65 4.58
C VAL A 116 -4.28 5.41 6.08
N PRO A 117 -4.55 6.44 6.89
CA PRO A 117 -4.68 6.26 8.33
C PRO A 117 -5.97 5.52 8.64
N GLY A 118 -5.88 4.48 9.48
CA GLY A 118 -7.03 3.71 9.98
C GLY A 118 -7.82 4.43 11.08
N THR A 119 -7.58 5.73 11.26
CA THR A 119 -8.18 6.55 12.31
C THR A 119 -8.30 7.99 11.85
N VAL A 120 -9.24 8.71 12.45
CA VAL A 120 -9.43 10.16 12.27
C VAL A 120 -8.73 10.97 13.36
N ASP A 121 -8.05 10.31 14.29
CA ASP A 121 -7.29 10.99 15.35
C ASP A 121 -6.07 11.71 14.75
N PRO A 122 -5.96 13.04 14.90
CA PRO A 122 -4.86 13.82 14.33
C PRO A 122 -3.48 13.39 14.85
N ARG A 123 -3.40 12.76 16.03
CA ARG A 123 -2.14 12.23 16.58
C ARG A 123 -1.47 11.23 15.64
N CYS A 124 -2.26 10.49 14.85
CA CYS A 124 -1.72 9.58 13.84
C CYS A 124 -0.98 10.32 12.73
N LEU A 125 -1.55 11.43 12.24
CA LEU A 125 -0.89 12.25 11.24
C LEU A 125 0.35 12.96 11.81
N GLU A 126 0.25 13.49 13.04
CA GLU A 126 1.36 14.16 13.72
C GLU A 126 2.57 13.22 13.89
N ALA A 127 2.34 12.02 14.42
CA ALA A 127 3.39 11.01 14.58
C ALA A 127 4.01 10.58 13.23
N THR A 128 3.19 10.53 12.17
CA THR A 128 3.66 10.15 10.82
C THR A 128 4.52 11.24 10.21
N ILE A 129 4.13 12.50 10.34
CA ILE A 129 4.92 13.64 9.85
C ILE A 129 6.28 13.67 10.56
N GLU A 130 6.30 13.49 11.89
CA GLU A 130 7.55 13.44 12.66
C GLU A 130 8.44 12.29 12.21
N LEU A 131 7.88 11.09 12.00
CA LEU A 131 8.65 9.93 11.55
C LEU A 131 9.26 10.14 10.16
N VAL A 132 8.46 10.58 9.19
CA VAL A 132 8.89 10.75 7.80
C VAL A 132 9.88 11.90 7.64
N ALA A 133 9.74 12.97 8.43
CA ALA A 133 10.69 14.09 8.41
C ALA A 133 12.11 13.69 8.86
N ASN A 134 12.25 12.56 9.55
CA ASN A 134 13.51 12.04 10.08
C ASN A 134 14.03 10.79 9.33
N ARG A 135 13.38 10.39 8.23
CA ARG A 135 13.85 9.29 7.36
C ARG A 135 15.03 9.70 6.49
#